data_AF-A0A4Y9F618-F1
#
_entry.id   AF-A0A4Y9F618-F1
#
_cell.length_a   1.000
_cell.length_b   1.000
_cell.length_c   1.000
_cell.angle_alpha   90.00
_cell.angle_beta   90.00
_cell.angle_gamma   90.00
#
_symmetry.space_group_name_H-M   'P 1'
#
loop_
_entity.id
_entity.type
_entity.pdbx_description
1 polymer ?
#
loop_
_entity_poly.entity_id
_entity_poly.type
_entity_poly.pdbx_seq_one_letter_code
_entity_poly.pdbx_strand_id
1 'polypeptide(L)' 'MSESSREQGAGKAIYAERIGGAEWVSTGGLAKLAGVSSAYIRQLRAAGKLPEPESLMDDGSRTLPLWSAASAEAWAKSR' A
#
# COMPACT_ATOMS: atom_id res chain seq x y z
N MET A 1 35.23 6.12 -10.97
CA MET A 1 34.23 5.55 -11.90
C MET A 1 33.48 4.48 -11.12
N SER A 2 32.26 4.65 -10.61
CA SER A 2 31.25 5.68 -10.86
C SER A 2 30.48 5.97 -9.57
N GLU A 3 30.29 7.25 -9.27
CA GLU A 3 29.27 7.76 -8.37
C GLU A 3 27.87 7.46 -8.96
N SER A 4 26.92 7.03 -8.13
CA SER A 4 25.54 7.48 -8.27
C SER A 4 24.66 7.08 -7.08
N SER A 5 24.14 8.10 -6.43
CA SER A 5 22.89 8.10 -5.66
C SER A 5 22.84 7.28 -4.37
N ARG A 6 23.69 7.67 -3.40
CA ARG A 6 23.32 7.63 -1.97
C ARG A 6 22.71 8.96 -1.53
N GLU A 7 21.79 9.50 -2.32
CA GLU A 7 20.88 10.55 -1.90
C GLU A 7 19.55 10.32 -2.59
N GLN A 8 18.57 9.86 -1.82
CA GLN A 8 17.16 10.22 -1.94
C GLN A 8 16.36 9.50 -0.85
N GLY A 9 15.97 10.23 0.20
CA GLY A 9 14.80 9.88 1.00
C GLY A 9 15.00 9.64 2.49
N ALA A 10 15.78 10.48 3.19
CA ALA A 10 15.54 10.72 4.61
C ALA A 10 14.12 11.34 4.76
N GLY A 11 13.09 10.47 4.82
CA GLY A 11 11.68 10.88 4.91
C GLY A 11 10.62 9.95 4.31
N LYS A 12 10.96 8.87 3.58
CA LYS A 12 9.95 7.98 2.97
C LYS A 12 9.65 6.78 3.87
N ALA A 13 8.99 7.03 5.00
CA ALA A 13 8.53 5.98 5.90
C ALA A 13 7.73 4.90 5.13
N ILE A 14 8.18 3.65 5.20
CA ILE A 14 7.42 2.40 5.41
C ILE A 14 5.95 2.36 4.95
N TYR A 15 5.58 2.25 3.66
CA TYR A 15 4.19 1.86 3.30
C TYR A 15 4.03 1.03 2.02
N ALA A 16 5.11 0.79 1.28
CA ALA A 16 5.12 -0.09 0.11
C ALA A 16 6.15 -1.19 0.32
N GLU A 17 5.73 -2.45 0.32
CA GLU A 17 6.69 -3.54 0.22
C GLU A 17 7.04 -3.72 -1.25
N ARG A 18 8.34 -3.71 -1.52
CA ARG A 18 8.86 -3.95 -2.87
C ARG A 18 9.04 -5.44 -3.06
N ILE A 19 7.97 -6.11 -3.48
CA ILE A 19 7.97 -7.55 -3.77
C ILE A 19 8.20 -7.71 -5.27
N GLY A 20 9.30 -8.39 -5.65
CA GLY A 20 9.61 -8.68 -7.06
C GLY A 20 9.86 -7.43 -7.95
N GLY A 21 10.15 -6.27 -7.35
CA GLY A 21 10.38 -5.01 -8.07
C GLY A 21 9.16 -4.11 -8.24
N ALA A 22 7.97 -4.55 -7.80
CA ALA A 22 6.73 -3.76 -7.81
C ALA A 22 6.45 -3.16 -6.41
N GLU A 23 5.85 -1.96 -6.36
CA GLU A 23 5.42 -1.31 -5.11
C GLU A 23 3.99 -1.72 -4.75
N TRP A 24 3.84 -2.39 -3.61
CA TRP A 24 2.56 -2.88 -3.10
C TRP A 24 2.13 -2.15 -1.83
N VAL A 25 0.90 -1.65 -1.81
CA VAL A 25 0.31 -0.91 -0.69
C VAL A 25 -0.59 -1.84 0.12
N SER A 26 -0.32 -1.96 1.42
CA SER A 26 -1.16 -2.71 2.35
C SER A 26 -2.36 -1.89 2.83
N THR A 27 -3.26 -2.51 3.60
CA THR A 27 -4.38 -1.81 4.27
C THR A 27 -3.92 -0.59 5.08
N GLY A 28 -2.77 -0.69 5.76
CA GLY A 28 -2.21 0.42 6.54
C GLY A 28 -1.68 1.55 5.66
N GLY A 29 -1.04 1.20 4.55
CA GLY A 29 -0.59 2.19 3.57
C GLY A 29 -1.75 2.93 2.91
N LEU A 30 -2.80 2.19 2.53
CA LEU A 30 -4.02 2.76 1.94
C LEU A 30 -4.73 3.71 2.90
N ALA A 31 -4.78 3.36 4.19
CA ALA A 31 -5.32 4.21 5.24
C ALA A 31 -4.56 5.55 5.35
N LYS A 32 -3.22 5.49 5.32
CA LYS A 32 -2.38 6.68 5.37
C LYS A 32 -2.54 7.56 4.13
N LEU A 33 -2.58 6.96 2.94
CA LEU A 33 -2.80 7.68 1.67
C LEU A 33 -4.12 8.46 1.68
N ALA A 34 -5.18 7.85 2.20
CA ALA A 34 -6.50 8.48 2.29
C ALA A 34 -6.71 9.34 3.54
N GLY A 35 -5.72 9.45 4.44
CA GLY A 35 -5.87 10.22 5.69
C GLY A 35 -6.93 9.66 6.64
N VAL A 36 -7.13 8.34 6.65
CA VAL A 36 -8.14 7.65 7.46
C VAL A 36 -7.53 6.53 8.32
N SER A 37 -8.34 5.89 9.16
CA SER A 37 -7.88 4.77 9.98
C SER A 37 -7.86 3.44 9.23
N SER A 38 -6.93 2.55 9.56
CA SER A 38 -6.89 1.19 9.01
C SER A 38 -8.11 0.34 9.39
N ALA A 39 -8.82 0.70 10.45
CA ALA A 39 -10.09 0.07 10.81
C ALA A 39 -11.18 0.45 9.81
N TYR A 40 -11.22 1.71 9.39
CA TYR A 40 -12.16 2.18 8.37
C TYR A 40 -11.88 1.53 7.01
N ILE A 41 -10.62 1.38 6.60
CA ILE A 41 -10.28 0.62 5.38
C ILE A 41 -10.80 -0.82 5.46
N ARG A 42 -10.64 -1.51 6.60
CA ARG A 42 -11.18 -2.86 6.80
C ARG A 42 -12.71 -2.91 6.68
N GLN A 43 -13.41 -1.91 7.20
CA GLN A 43 -14.87 -1.80 7.06
C GLN A 43 -15.28 -1.62 5.59
N LEU A 44 -14.58 -0.76 4.84
CA LEU A 44 -14.84 -0.57 3.41
C LEU A 44 -14.60 -1.84 2.61
N ARG A 45 -13.53 -2.58 2.92
CA ARG A 45 -13.24 -3.88 2.30
C ARG A 45 -14.36 -4.87 2.57
N ALA A 46 -14.77 -5.02 3.84
CA ALA A 46 -15.86 -5.90 4.23
C ALA A 46 -17.19 -5.51 3.58
N ALA A 47 -17.39 -4.22 3.27
CA ALA A 47 -18.55 -3.69 2.57
C ALA A 47 -18.41 -3.72 1.03
N GLY A 48 -17.33 -4.25 0.46
CA GLY A 48 -17.10 -4.27 -1.00
C GLY A 48 -16.90 -2.88 -1.64
N LYS A 49 -16.46 -1.88 -0.85
CA LYS A 49 -16.28 -0.49 -1.29
C LYS A 49 -14.82 -0.12 -1.60
N LEU A 50 -13.92 -1.09 -1.55
CA LEU A 50 -12.55 -0.95 -2.03
C LEU A 50 -12.42 -1.65 -3.38
N PRO A 51 -11.47 -1.22 -4.23
CA PRO A 51 -11.02 -2.07 -5.32
C PRO A 51 -10.57 -3.43 -4.76
N GLU A 52 -10.79 -4.50 -5.53
CA GLU A 52 -10.29 -5.82 -5.16
C GLU A 52 -8.76 -5.77 -5.02
N PRO A 53 -8.19 -6.41 -3.97
CA PRO A 53 -6.75 -6.50 -3.85
C PRO A 53 -6.19 -7.35 -4.98
N GLU A 54 -5.11 -6.87 -5.58
CA GLU A 54 -4.42 -7.49 -6.70
C GLU A 54 -3.49 -8.62 -6.24
N SER A 55 -3.08 -8.59 -4.97
CA SER A 55 -2.25 -9.63 -4.37
C SER A 55 -2.60 -9.86 -2.91
N LEU A 56 -2.26 -11.04 -2.43
CA LEU A 56 -2.37 -11.43 -1.03
C LEU A 56 -0.97 -11.82 -0.55
N MET A 57 -0.48 -11.15 0.49
CA MET A 57 0.76 -11.52 1.15
C MET A 57 0.47 -12.36 2.39
N ASP A 58 1.03 -13.56 2.46
CA ASP A 58 1.00 -14.37 3.66
C ASP A 58 2.29 -14.16 4.45
N ASP A 59 2.19 -13.59 5.64
CA ASP A 59 3.33 -13.36 6.55
C ASP A 59 3.58 -14.56 7.50
N GLY A 60 2.90 -15.70 7.27
CA GLY A 60 2.96 -16.89 8.10
C GLY A 60 2.03 -16.85 9.31
N SER A 61 1.43 -15.70 9.61
CA SER A 61 0.43 -15.52 10.66
C SER A 61 -0.91 -15.04 10.11
N ARG A 62 -0.89 -14.30 9.00
CA ARG A 62 -2.03 -13.62 8.41
C ARG A 62 -1.85 -13.46 6.91
N THR A 63 -2.98 -13.49 6.21
CA THR A 63 -3.07 -13.06 4.82
C THR A 63 -3.44 -11.57 4.76
N LEU A 64 -2.58 -10.76 4.18
CA LEU A 64 -2.72 -9.32 4.04
C LEU A 64 -3.07 -8.94 2.59
N PRO A 65 -4.16 -8.19 2.36
CA PRO A 65 -4.49 -7.69 1.03
C PRO A 65 -3.55 -6.57 0.60
N LEU A 66 -3.09 -6.65 -0.65
CA LEU A 66 -2.19 -5.69 -1.28
C LEU A 66 -2.81 -5.12 -2.56
N TRP A 67 -2.63 -3.82 -2.75
CA TRP A 67 -2.98 -3.08 -3.96
C TRP A 67 -1.72 -2.54 -4.62
N SER A 68 -1.68 -2.43 -5.94
CA SER A 68 -0.60 -1.68 -6.56
C SER A 68 -0.61 -0.22 -6.09
N ALA A 69 0.55 0.43 -6.08
CA ALA A 69 0.63 1.85 -5.78
C ALA A 69 -0.33 2.69 -6.64
N ALA A 70 -0.44 2.37 -7.94
CA ALA A 70 -1.33 3.05 -8.88
C ALA A 70 -2.82 2.90 -8.49
N SER A 71 -3.29 1.68 -8.20
CA SER A 71 -4.68 1.44 -7.78
C SER A 71 -4.98 2.10 -6.43
N ALA A 72 -4.05 2.03 -5.48
CA ALA A 72 -4.18 2.65 -4.18
C ALA A 72 -4.32 4.17 -4.27
N GLU A 73 -3.47 4.82 -5.09
CA GLU A 73 -3.54 6.25 -5.34
C GLU A 73 -4.82 6.66 -6.07
N ALA A 74 -5.22 5.92 -7.10
CA ALA A 74 -6.41 6.22 -7.87
C ALA A 74 -7.66 6.20 -6.98
N TRP A 75 -7.79 5.17 -6.14
CA TRP A 75 -8.88 5.08 -5.17
C TRP A 75 -8.84 6.20 -4.12
N ALA A 76 -7.65 6.51 -3.59
CA ALA A 76 -7.52 7.57 -2.58
C ALA A 76 -7.91 8.95 -3.13
N LYS A 77 -7.64 9.21 -4.42
CA LYS A 77 -8.01 10.45 -5.12
C LYS A 77 -9.49 10.51 -5.53
N SER A 78 -10.17 9.37 -5.65
CA SER A 78 -11.59 9.31 -6.08
C SER A 78 -12.59 9.37 -4.92
N ARG A 79 -12.11 9.56 -3.69
CA ARG A 79 -12.94 9.72 -2.48
C ARG A 79 -13.38 11.15 -2.26
#